data_AF-A0A1I2R0V6-F1
#
_entry.id   AF-A0A1I2R0V6-F1
#
_cell.length_a   1.000
_cell.length_b   1.000
_cell.length_c   1.000
_cell.angle_alpha   90.00
_cell.angle_beta   90.00
_cell.angle_gamma   90.00
#
_symmetry.space_group_name_H-M   'P 1'
#
loop_
_entity.id
_entity.type
_entity.pdbx_description
1 polymer ?
#
loop_
_entity_poly.entity_id
_entity_poly.type
_entity_poly.pdbx_seq_one_letter_code
_entity_poly.pdbx_strand_id
1 'polypeptide(L)' 'VVAADTKKNLQMRVDAEHGACQGKKDLATLAKQLGLDAIHDTVHEMCKDEARHGMAFKGLLDRYFN' A
#
# COMPACT_ATOMS: atom_id res chain seq x y z
N VAL A 1 9.18 -13.50 -0.38
CA VAL A 1 9.89 -14.48 0.46
C VAL A 1 9.51 -14.20 1.91
N VAL A 2 9.15 -15.24 2.68
CA VAL A 2 8.75 -15.13 4.10
C VAL A 2 9.99 -15.38 4.97
N ALA A 3 10.26 -14.51 5.94
CA ALA A 3 11.33 -14.68 6.91
C ALA A 3 10.85 -15.53 8.11
N ALA A 4 11.78 -16.10 8.87
CA ALA A 4 11.45 -16.80 10.12
C ALA A 4 11.01 -15.83 11.25
N ASP A 5 11.37 -14.55 11.14
CA ASP A 5 11.03 -13.53 12.13
C ASP A 5 9.75 -12.77 11.78
N THR A 6 8.82 -12.73 12.74
CA THR A 6 7.51 -12.08 12.57
C THR A 6 7.64 -10.56 12.49
N LYS A 7 8.56 -9.95 13.26
CA LYS A 7 8.79 -8.49 13.22
C LYS A 7 9.25 -8.08 11.82
N LYS A 8 10.25 -8.77 11.27
CA LYS A 8 10.76 -8.54 9.92
C LYS A 8 9.68 -8.73 8.86
N ASN A 9 8.85 -9.78 8.98
CA ASN A 9 7.74 -9.99 8.04
C ASN A 9 6.74 -8.82 8.09
N LEU A 10 6.36 -8.34 9.28
CA LEU A 10 5.45 -7.20 9.42
C LEU A 10 6.06 -5.91 8.85
N GLN A 11 7.33 -5.61 9.14
CA GLN A 11 8.03 -4.45 8.56
C GLN A 11 8.05 -4.52 7.04
N MET A 12 8.40 -5.68 6.47
CA MET A 12 8.39 -5.89 5.02
C MET A 12 7.00 -5.67 4.41
N ARG A 13 5.91 -6.03 5.12
CA ARG A 13 4.55 -5.74 4.66
C ARG A 13 4.25 -4.24 4.69
N VAL A 14 4.61 -3.53 5.77
CA VAL A 14 4.44 -2.06 5.85
C VAL A 14 5.13 -1.36 4.68
N ASP A 15 6.40 -1.72 4.42
CA ASP A 15 7.19 -1.12 3.34
C ASP A 15 6.60 -1.44 1.96
N ALA A 16 6.13 -2.68 1.77
CA ALA A 16 5.48 -3.10 0.53
C ALA A 16 4.16 -2.35 0.29
N GLU A 17 3.30 -2.19 1.30
CA GLU A 17 2.05 -1.46 1.15
C GLU A 17 2.27 0.03 0.87
N HIS A 18 3.29 0.64 1.49
CA HIS A 18 3.69 2.02 1.17
C HIS A 18 4.14 2.17 -0.29
N GLY A 19 4.99 1.26 -0.78
CA GLY A 19 5.42 1.26 -2.18
C GLY A 19 4.26 1.06 -3.15
N ALA A 20 3.35 0.12 -2.84
CA ALA A 20 2.17 -0.16 -3.65
C ALA A 20 1.19 1.02 -3.68
N CYS A 21 0.98 1.68 -2.54
CA CYS A 21 0.16 2.88 -2.43
C CYS A 21 0.71 4.02 -3.30
N GLN A 22 2.02 4.28 -3.22
CA GLN A 22 2.67 5.30 -4.05
C GLN A 22 2.54 4.99 -5.54
N GLY A 23 2.86 3.76 -5.96
CA GLY A 23 2.76 3.36 -7.37
C GLY A 23 1.34 3.46 -7.93
N LYS A 24 0.33 3.09 -7.13
CA LYS A 24 -1.09 3.25 -7.54
C LYS A 24 -1.50 4.72 -7.63
N LYS A 25 -1.05 5.57 -6.71
CA LYS A 25 -1.32 7.00 -6.77
C LYS A 25 -0.72 7.65 -8.02
N ASP A 26 0.52 7.30 -8.36
CA ASP A 26 1.20 7.80 -9.54
C ASP A 26 0.50 7.32 -10.82
N LEU A 27 0.11 6.04 -10.86
CA LEU A 27 -0.65 5.47 -11.98
C LEU A 27 -2.03 6.11 -12.13
N ALA A 28 -2.78 6.31 -11.05
CA ALA A 28 -4.07 7.00 -11.09
C ALA A 28 -3.90 8.42 -11.63
N THR A 29 -2.90 9.16 -11.15
CA THR A 29 -2.60 10.51 -11.63
C THR A 29 -2.31 10.53 -13.13
N LEU A 30 -1.50 9.60 -13.62
CA LEU A 30 -1.21 9.46 -15.05
C LEU A 30 -2.47 9.09 -15.86
N ALA A 31 -3.29 8.15 -15.36
CA ALA A 31 -4.54 7.77 -16.01
C ALA A 31 -5.48 8.97 -16.15
N LYS A 32 -5.55 9.85 -15.13
CA LYS A 32 -6.33 11.09 -15.22
C LYS A 32 -5.79 12.05 -16.26
N GLN A 33 -4.47 12.22 -16.33
CA GLN A 33 -3.81 13.07 -17.35
C GLN A 33 -4.08 12.59 -18.78
N LEU A 34 -4.22 11.27 -18.97
CA LEU A 34 -4.50 10.65 -20.26
C LEU A 34 -6.01 10.56 -20.58
N GLY A 35 -6.89 11.06 -19.70
CA GLY A 35 -8.35 11.00 -19.88
C GLY A 35 -8.94 9.59 -19.70
N LEU A 36 -8.25 8.70 -19.00
CA LEU A 36 -8.66 7.32 -18.74
C LEU A 36 -9.41 7.22 -17.41
N ASP A 37 -10.58 7.85 -17.32
CA ASP A 37 -11.30 8.05 -16.06
C ASP A 37 -11.68 6.74 -15.35
N ALA A 38 -12.14 5.72 -16.08
CA ALA A 38 -12.49 4.43 -15.48
C ALA A 38 -11.29 3.73 -14.82
N ILE A 39 -10.09 3.90 -15.41
CA ILE A 39 -8.84 3.36 -14.85
C ILE A 39 -8.41 4.20 -13.65
N HIS A 40 -8.47 5.53 -13.75
CA HIS A 40 -8.20 6.43 -12.63
C HIS A 40 -9.05 6.05 -11.41
N ASP A 41 -10.36 5.96 -11.56
CA ASP A 41 -11.27 5.73 -10.44
C ASP A 41 -11.01 4.39 -9.77
N THR A 42 -10.81 3.34 -10.56
CA THR A 42 -10.50 2.00 -10.03
C THR A 42 -9.17 1.99 -9.28
N VAL A 43 -8.11 2.52 -9.89
CA VAL A 43 -6.75 2.51 -9.29
C VAL A 43 -6.69 3.45 -8.08
N HIS A 44 -7.45 4.54 -8.09
CA HIS A 44 -7.54 5.46 -6.97
C HIS A 44 -8.23 4.81 -5.74
N GLU A 45 -9.29 4.03 -5.93
CA GLU A 45 -9.89 3.26 -4.84
C GLU A 45 -8.92 2.18 -4.31
N MET A 46 -8.21 1.47 -5.19
CA MET A 46 -7.17 0.52 -4.78
C MET A 46 -6.05 1.21 -3.98
N CYS A 47 -5.69 2.46 -4.30
CA CYS A 47 -4.72 3.24 -3.53
C CYS A 47 -5.18 3.46 -2.09
N LYS A 48 -6.48 3.68 -1.86
CA LYS A 48 -7.06 3.80 -0.52
C LYS A 48 -7.03 2.48 0.24
N ASP A 49 -7.21 1.35 -0.46
CA ASP A 49 -7.08 0.02 0.13
C ASP A 49 -5.66 -0.21 0.66
N GLU A 50 -4.63 0.10 -0.14
CA GLU A 50 -3.24 -0.10 0.32
C GLU A 50 -2.85 0.82 1.47
N ALA A 51 -3.39 2.03 1.51
CA ALA A 51 -3.23 2.89 2.68
C ALA A 51 -3.84 2.24 3.94
N ARG A 52 -5.03 1.62 3.83
CA ARG A 52 -5.66 0.90 4.94
C ARG A 52 -4.87 -0.35 5.35
N HIS A 53 -4.36 -1.11 4.39
CA HIS A 53 -3.50 -2.27 4.67
C HIS A 53 -2.20 -1.85 5.37
N GLY A 54 -1.54 -0.80 4.87
CA GLY A 54 -0.31 -0.27 5.47
C GLY A 54 -0.53 0.18 6.92
N MET A 55 -1.63 0.87 7.20
CA MET A 55 -2.01 1.26 8.56
C MET A 55 -2.29 0.07 9.48
N ALA A 56 -2.94 -0.98 8.96
CA ALA A 56 -3.19 -2.19 9.73
C ALA A 56 -1.89 -2.92 10.08
N PHE A 57 -0.98 -3.12 9.11
CA PHE A 57 0.31 -3.76 9.37
C PHE A 57 1.20 -2.93 10.29
N LYS A 58 1.23 -1.60 10.11
CA LYS A 58 1.96 -0.69 10.98
C LYS A 58 1.40 -0.75 12.41
N GLY A 59 0.08 -0.75 12.57
CA GLY A 59 -0.56 -0.89 13.88
C GLY A 59 -0.21 -2.21 14.58
N LEU A 60 -0.14 -3.33 13.84
CA LEU A 60 0.29 -4.61 14.38
C LEU A 60 1.78 -4.58 14.77
N LEU A 61 2.63 -4.04 13.91
CA LEU A 61 4.07 -3.91 14.17
C LEU A 61 4.31 -3.08 15.45
N ASP A 62 3.68 -1.91 15.51
CA ASP A 62 3.79 -0.98 16.64
C ASP A 62 3.24 -1.60 17.95
N ARG A 63 2.17 -2.40 17.86
CA ARG A 63 1.56 -3.01 19.05
C ARG A 63 2.40 -4.11 19.68
N TYR A 64 3.08 -4.93 18.87
CA TYR A 64 3.74 -6.14 19.34
C TYR A 64 5.27 -6.04 19.41
N PHE A 65 5.88 -5.03 18.78
CA PHE A 65 7.33 -4.97 18.61
C PHE A 65 7.96 -3.58 18.86
N ASN A 66 7.20 -2.65 19.46
CA ASN A 66 7.70 -1.39 20.01
C ASN A 66 8.34 -1.58 21.39
#